data_AF-A0A5J5C1V5-F1
#
_entry.id   AF-A0A5J5C1V5-F1
#
_cell.length_a   1.000
_cell.length_b   1.000
_cell.length_c   1.000
_cell.angle_alpha   90.00
_cell.angle_beta   90.00
_cell.angle_gamma   90.00
#
_symmetry.space_group_name_H-M   'P 1'
#
loop_
_entity.id
_entity.type
_entity.pdbx_description
1 polymer ?
#
loop_
_entity_poly.entity_id
_entity_poly.type
_entity_poly.pdbx_seq_one_letter_code
_entity_poly.pdbx_strand_id
1 'polypeptide(L)'
;MAEAMDQELEQQRKKRKKGAEEIEGVVGVSSDEGGDDVDRGGEVMETTGKTGEKKRKGETKPEKEEAETEGVELLQDPLVVFGSEIMMIILNYLDARSVALSLLVSRGWHGVASSDRLWSTKCEELWLGKAHIPRSSQVRGLSKSTAYSLSVMDGKRDRITKYDLCDHVWEFHFNEAAPEYWRNLDPYWKRTGPPMRRYFHLDGSQTAEPGDEVWGGHESCYSIVTSFVGEGKIREHYVRINRWPRMSVLRKQDWSWEMSNYLFCYSSIPDADNGGTDFPAKLGACPYIGQC
;
A
#
# COMPACT_ATOMS: atom_id res chain seq x y z
N MET A 1 47.39 -28.72 -19.24
CA MET A 1 46.48 -27.99 -18.34
C MET A 1 45.06 -27.83 -18.90
N ALA A 2 44.88 -27.63 -20.21
CA ALA A 2 43.53 -27.55 -20.80
C ALA A 2 42.72 -28.86 -20.73
N GLU A 3 43.36 -30.03 -20.92
CA GLU A 3 42.66 -31.33 -20.91
C GLU A 3 42.12 -31.76 -19.53
N ALA A 4 42.70 -31.27 -18.43
CA ALA A 4 42.22 -31.56 -17.09
C ALA A 4 40.93 -30.79 -16.74
N MET A 5 40.78 -29.59 -17.31
CA MET A 5 39.62 -28.72 -17.08
C MET A 5 38.37 -29.21 -17.81
N ASP A 6 38.55 -29.80 -19.01
CA ASP A 6 37.44 -30.38 -19.77
C ASP A 6 36.87 -31.64 -19.12
N GLN A 7 37.71 -32.47 -18.50
CA GLN A 7 37.26 -33.66 -17.78
C GLN A 7 36.43 -33.30 -16.53
N GLU A 8 36.74 -32.18 -15.88
CA GLU A 8 36.01 -31.71 -14.70
C GLU A 8 34.63 -31.13 -15.07
N LEU A 9 34.53 -30.42 -16.19
CA LEU A 9 33.26 -29.93 -16.75
C LEU A 9 32.33 -31.08 -17.21
N GLU A 10 32.89 -32.13 -17.79
CA GLU A 10 32.14 -33.33 -18.20
C GLU A 10 31.57 -34.08 -16.98
N GLN A 11 32.35 -34.19 -15.89
CA GLN A 11 31.90 -34.79 -14.63
C GLN A 11 30.80 -33.96 -13.95
N GLN A 12 30.90 -32.62 -13.98
CA GLN A 12 29.86 -31.73 -13.45
C GLN A 12 28.55 -31.81 -14.26
N ARG A 13 28.62 -31.96 -15.59
CA ARG A 13 27.46 -32.18 -16.45
C ARG A 13 26.77 -33.52 -16.17
N LYS A 14 27.53 -34.60 -15.94
CA LYS A 14 26.99 -35.92 -15.58
C LYS A 14 26.32 -35.92 -14.20
N LYS A 15 26.86 -35.19 -13.22
CA LYS A 15 26.21 -35.00 -11.90
C LYS A 15 24.89 -34.23 -12.00
N ARG A 16 24.83 -33.18 -12.82
CA ARG A 16 23.60 -32.39 -13.03
C ARG A 16 22.49 -33.18 -13.73
N LYS A 17 22.84 -34.05 -14.67
CA LYS A 17 21.85 -34.89 -15.38
C LYS A 17 21.25 -35.96 -14.47
N LYS A 18 22.06 -36.56 -13.59
CA LYS A 18 21.60 -37.58 -12.64
C LYS A 18 20.66 -37.02 -11.55
N GLY A 19 20.79 -35.74 -11.20
CA GLY A 19 19.87 -35.07 -10.26
C GLY A 19 18.56 -34.58 -10.88
N ALA A 20 18.45 -34.53 -12.22
CA ALA A 20 17.24 -34.10 -12.92
C ALA A 20 16.28 -35.28 -13.20
N GLU A 21 16.81 -36.49 -13.39
CA GLU A 21 16.00 -37.70 -13.62
C GLU A 21 15.37 -38.27 -12.33
N GLU A 22 15.76 -37.81 -11.13
CA GLU A 22 15.23 -38.30 -9.86
C GLU A 22 14.01 -37.49 -9.34
N ILE A 23 13.59 -36.44 -10.05
CA ILE A 23 12.50 -35.53 -9.64
C ILE A 23 11.23 -35.65 -10.52
N GLU A 24 11.32 -36.26 -11.70
CA GLU A 24 10.15 -36.57 -12.53
C GLU A 24 9.55 -37.91 -12.11
N GLY A 25 8.76 -37.90 -11.04
CA GLY A 25 8.23 -39.14 -10.49
C GLY A 25 6.98 -39.04 -9.62
N VAL A 26 6.13 -38.01 -9.73
CA VAL A 26 4.76 -38.08 -9.18
C VAL A 26 3.78 -37.26 -10.01
N VAL A 27 2.78 -37.95 -10.57
CA VAL A 27 1.63 -37.46 -11.34
C VAL A 27 0.39 -37.36 -10.43
N GLY A 28 -0.45 -36.35 -10.66
CA GLY A 28 -1.84 -36.23 -10.13
C GLY A 28 -2.40 -34.83 -10.44
N VAL A 29 -3.12 -34.59 -11.53
CA VAL A 29 -4.58 -34.76 -11.78
C VAL A 29 -5.47 -33.75 -11.03
N SER A 30 -6.04 -32.82 -11.83
CA SER A 30 -7.34 -32.10 -11.77
C SER A 30 -7.85 -31.41 -10.48
N SER A 31 -8.28 -30.14 -10.60
CA SER A 31 -9.72 -29.74 -10.68
C SER A 31 -9.96 -28.26 -10.32
N ASP A 32 -11.05 -27.75 -10.88
CA ASP A 32 -11.67 -26.42 -10.80
C ASP A 32 -12.14 -25.96 -9.39
N GLU A 33 -12.62 -24.70 -9.38
CA GLU A 33 -13.48 -23.99 -8.39
C GLU A 33 -12.71 -23.27 -7.26
N GLY A 34 -12.93 -21.98 -6.96
CA GLY A 34 -14.17 -21.21 -6.93
C GLY A 34 -14.64 -21.11 -5.48
N GLY A 35 -14.53 -19.95 -4.83
CA GLY A 35 -15.00 -19.81 -3.44
C GLY A 35 -14.68 -18.46 -2.79
N ASP A 36 -15.68 -17.58 -2.79
CA ASP A 36 -15.85 -16.47 -1.86
C ASP A 36 -16.11 -16.99 -0.45
N ASP A 37 -15.54 -16.35 0.59
CA ASP A 37 -15.96 -16.53 1.98
C ASP A 37 -16.30 -15.17 2.61
N VAL A 38 -17.60 -14.94 2.73
CA VAL A 38 -18.22 -13.99 3.64
C VAL A 38 -18.74 -14.83 4.81
N ASP A 39 -18.24 -14.61 6.03
CA ASP A 39 -18.92 -15.12 7.22
C ASP A 39 -19.30 -14.00 8.19
N ARG A 40 -20.56 -14.10 8.60
CA ARG A 40 -21.40 -13.18 9.36
C ARG A 40 -22.01 -14.04 10.45
N GLY A 41 -21.56 -13.88 11.69
CA GLY A 41 -22.16 -14.55 12.84
C GLY A 41 -22.03 -13.71 14.09
N GLY A 42 -23.13 -13.06 14.50
CA GLY A 42 -23.26 -12.45 15.81
C GLY A 42 -23.85 -13.44 16.81
N GLU A 43 -23.51 -13.25 18.09
CA GLU A 43 -24.27 -13.82 19.20
C GLU A 43 -24.46 -12.77 20.30
N VAL A 44 -25.74 -12.54 20.60
CA VAL A 44 -26.27 -11.82 21.75
C VAL A 44 -26.59 -12.88 22.80
N MET A 45 -26.15 -12.70 24.04
CA MET A 45 -26.76 -13.39 25.17
C MET A 45 -26.80 -12.52 26.42
N GLU A 46 -28.01 -12.09 26.76
CA GLU A 46 -28.45 -11.54 28.04
C GLU A 46 -28.45 -12.66 29.09
N THR A 47 -27.94 -12.40 30.30
CA THR A 47 -28.38 -13.13 31.50
C THR A 47 -28.54 -12.21 32.70
N THR A 48 -29.64 -12.49 33.39
CA THR A 48 -30.33 -11.81 34.49
C THR A 48 -29.59 -11.80 35.82
N GLY A 49 -29.91 -10.78 36.63
CA GLY A 49 -29.31 -10.46 37.92
C GLY A 49 -29.54 -11.43 39.08
N LYS A 50 -28.78 -11.20 40.15
CA LYS A 50 -29.06 -11.67 41.51
C LYS A 50 -28.66 -10.59 42.52
N THR A 51 -29.68 -10.10 43.20
CA THR A 51 -29.67 -9.19 44.35
C THR A 51 -29.03 -9.86 45.56
N GLY A 52 -28.16 -9.14 46.28
CA GLY A 52 -27.61 -9.57 47.55
C GLY A 52 -27.52 -8.38 48.52
N GLU A 53 -28.53 -8.25 49.39
CA GLU A 53 -28.47 -7.38 50.56
C GLU A 53 -27.41 -7.90 51.56
N LYS A 54 -26.55 -7.01 52.06
CA LYS A 54 -25.87 -7.22 53.35
C LYS A 54 -25.85 -5.92 54.15
N LYS A 55 -26.43 -6.00 55.35
CA LYS A 55 -26.68 -4.91 56.30
C LYS A 55 -25.45 -4.73 57.22
N ARG A 56 -24.95 -3.48 57.26
CA ARG A 56 -24.28 -2.70 58.33
C ARG A 56 -23.45 -3.40 59.43
N LYS A 57 -22.23 -2.87 59.65
CA LYS A 57 -21.68 -2.59 60.99
C LYS A 57 -20.77 -1.35 60.92
N GLY A 58 -20.97 -0.41 61.85
CA GLY A 58 -20.27 0.88 61.90
C GLY A 58 -19.05 0.89 62.83
N GLU A 59 -18.48 2.09 62.92
CA GLU A 59 -17.33 2.56 63.74
C GLU A 59 -15.96 2.14 63.17
N THR A 60 -14.99 3.02 62.92
CA THR A 60 -14.54 4.19 63.70
C THR A 60 -13.84 5.21 62.78
N LYS A 61 -14.00 6.52 63.03
CA LYS A 61 -13.21 7.60 62.42
C LYS A 61 -11.73 7.42 62.79
N PRO A 62 -10.77 7.43 61.84
CA PRO A 62 -9.41 7.81 62.18
C PRO A 62 -9.32 9.34 62.22
N GLU A 63 -8.65 9.80 63.25
CA GLU A 63 -8.34 11.18 63.54
C GLU A 63 -7.49 11.79 62.42
N LYS A 64 -7.62 13.12 62.26
CA LYS A 64 -6.76 13.91 61.40
C LYS A 64 -5.34 13.84 61.96
N GLU A 65 -4.48 13.02 61.36
CA GLU A 65 -3.05 13.29 61.35
C GLU A 65 -2.80 14.31 60.23
N GLU A 66 -2.63 15.57 60.62
CA GLU A 66 -2.00 16.60 59.79
C GLU A 66 -0.53 16.20 59.63
N ALA A 67 -0.27 15.29 58.71
CA ALA A 67 1.06 15.09 58.17
C ALA A 67 1.35 16.32 57.31
N GLU A 68 2.26 17.17 57.78
CA GLU A 68 2.94 18.16 56.98
C GLU A 68 3.65 17.45 55.81
N THR A 69 2.94 17.23 54.71
CA THR A 69 3.54 16.81 53.46
C THR A 69 4.25 18.00 52.86
N GLU A 70 5.54 18.11 53.16
CA GLU A 70 6.50 18.84 52.34
C GLU A 70 6.29 18.46 50.87
N GLY A 71 5.80 19.43 50.08
CA GLY A 71 6.10 19.54 48.64
C GLY A 71 5.79 18.36 47.72
N VAL A 72 4.73 17.56 47.96
CA VAL A 72 4.18 16.77 46.86
C VAL A 72 3.43 17.74 45.95
N GLU A 73 4.11 18.28 44.94
CA GLU A 73 3.43 18.95 43.84
C GLU A 73 2.38 17.98 43.32
N LEU A 74 1.11 18.26 43.66
CA LEU A 74 -0.03 17.58 43.07
C LEU A 74 0.03 17.91 41.58
N LEU A 75 0.65 17.04 40.79
CA LEU A 75 0.66 17.08 39.34
C LEU A 75 -0.80 16.95 38.88
N GLN A 76 -1.47 18.10 38.75
CA GLN A 76 -2.85 18.16 38.27
C GLN A 76 -2.88 17.76 36.80
N ASP A 77 -3.91 17.02 36.39
CA ASP A 77 -4.10 16.63 35.00
C ASP A 77 -4.22 17.89 34.13
N PRO A 78 -3.33 18.10 33.14
CA PRO A 78 -3.35 19.29 32.29
C PRO A 78 -4.69 19.45 31.55
N LEU A 79 -5.39 18.35 31.26
CA LEU A 79 -6.72 18.43 30.67
C LEU A 79 -7.74 19.07 31.63
N VAL A 80 -7.64 18.81 32.94
CA VAL A 80 -8.51 19.41 33.95
C VAL A 80 -8.16 20.88 34.17
N VAL A 81 -6.87 21.21 34.16
CA VAL A 81 -6.38 22.58 34.40
C VAL A 81 -6.67 23.51 33.21
N PHE A 82 -6.35 23.07 31.99
CA PHE A 82 -6.41 23.91 30.80
C PHE A 82 -7.69 23.72 29.96
N GLY A 83 -8.42 22.63 30.17
CA GLY A 83 -9.59 22.28 29.36
C GLY A 83 -9.22 21.71 27.98
N SER A 84 -10.25 21.33 27.22
CA SER A 84 -10.10 20.60 25.95
C SER A 84 -9.43 21.40 24.84
N GLU A 85 -9.74 22.70 24.71
CA GLU A 85 -9.24 23.52 23.60
C GLU A 85 -7.72 23.73 23.68
N ILE A 86 -7.21 24.11 24.85
CA ILE A 86 -5.78 24.27 25.06
C ILE A 86 -5.09 22.91 24.98
N MET A 87 -5.70 21.85 25.53
CA MET A 87 -5.15 20.50 25.40
C MET A 87 -5.02 20.08 23.93
N MET A 88 -5.99 20.41 23.07
CA MET A 88 -5.92 20.11 21.64
C MET A 88 -4.77 20.86 20.97
N ILE A 89 -4.53 22.13 21.34
CA ILE A 89 -3.38 22.91 20.86
C ILE A 89 -2.07 22.23 21.29
N ILE A 90 -1.96 21.81 22.55
CA ILE A 90 -0.78 21.11 23.07
C ILE A 90 -0.53 19.82 22.28
N LEU A 91 -1.56 18.98 22.12
CA LEU A 91 -1.45 17.72 21.38
C LEU A 91 -1.09 17.93 19.90
N ASN A 92 -1.44 19.07 19.31
CA ASN A 92 -1.11 19.37 17.92
C ASN A 92 0.40 19.55 17.68
N TYR A 93 1.16 19.93 18.71
CA TYR A 93 2.63 20.01 18.65
C TYR A 93 3.32 18.64 18.74
N LEU A 94 2.57 17.57 19.07
CA LEU A 94 3.13 16.23 19.19
C LEU A 94 3.18 15.53 17.83
N ASP A 95 4.07 14.54 17.69
CA ASP A 95 4.06 13.64 16.54
C ASP A 95 2.85 12.70 16.60
N ALA A 96 2.46 12.15 15.43
CA ALA A 96 1.27 11.30 15.33
C ALA A 96 1.33 10.08 16.26
N ARG A 97 2.53 9.56 16.55
CA ARG A 97 2.71 8.45 17.49
C ARG A 97 2.36 8.87 18.92
N SER A 98 2.84 10.02 19.39
CA SER A 98 2.52 10.51 20.73
C SER A 98 1.05 10.92 20.87
N VAL A 99 0.43 11.45 19.81
CA VAL A 99 -1.02 11.66 19.75
C VAL A 99 -1.78 10.34 19.88
N ALA A 100 -1.35 9.29 19.17
CA ALA A 100 -1.97 7.96 19.30
C ALA A 100 -1.84 7.39 20.71
N LEU A 101 -0.67 7.55 21.35
CA LEU A 101 -0.47 7.09 22.73
C LEU A 101 -1.33 7.86 23.74
N SER A 102 -1.66 9.12 23.45
CA SER A 102 -2.55 9.95 24.28
C SER A 102 -3.97 9.38 24.37
N LEU A 103 -4.41 8.59 23.38
CA LEU A 103 -5.70 7.88 23.42
C LEU A 103 -5.79 6.88 24.58
N LEU A 104 -4.65 6.39 25.08
CA LEU A 104 -4.56 5.33 26.08
C LEU A 104 -4.48 5.87 27.51
N VAL A 105 -4.37 7.19 27.71
CA VAL A 105 -4.13 7.80 29.02
C VAL A 105 -5.38 7.79 29.90
N SER A 106 -6.49 8.34 29.40
CA SER A 106 -7.76 8.40 30.12
C SER A 106 -8.92 8.63 29.15
N ARG A 107 -10.18 8.50 29.62
CA ARG A 107 -11.37 8.77 28.79
C ARG A 107 -11.43 10.22 28.31
N GLY A 108 -10.99 11.17 29.13
CA GLY A 108 -10.94 12.60 28.77
C GLY A 108 -9.89 12.86 27.69
N TRP A 109 -8.68 12.33 27.88
CA TRP A 109 -7.60 12.44 26.90
C TRP A 109 -7.97 11.77 25.58
N HIS A 110 -8.59 10.60 25.63
CA HIS A 110 -9.12 9.93 24.45
C HIS A 110 -10.09 10.84 23.68
N GLY A 111 -11.02 11.51 24.36
CA GLY A 111 -11.98 12.41 23.71
C GLY A 111 -11.32 13.55 22.92
N VAL A 112 -10.22 14.11 23.43
CA VAL A 112 -9.47 15.18 22.72
C VAL A 112 -8.56 14.58 21.64
N ALA A 113 -7.82 13.52 21.96
CA ALA A 113 -6.86 12.89 21.07
C ALA A 113 -7.51 12.14 19.89
N SER A 114 -8.80 11.79 19.96
CA SER A 114 -9.55 11.21 18.83
C SER A 114 -10.15 12.25 17.89
N SER A 115 -9.89 13.55 18.12
CA SER A 115 -10.47 14.65 17.32
C SER A 115 -9.98 14.63 15.88
N ASP A 116 -10.91 14.65 14.93
CA ASP A 116 -10.59 14.75 13.50
C ASP A 116 -9.88 16.07 13.14
N ARG A 117 -10.08 17.14 13.92
CA ARG A 117 -9.35 18.40 13.72
C ARG A 117 -7.85 18.22 13.94
N LEU A 118 -7.48 17.45 14.97
CA LEU A 118 -6.08 17.13 15.29
C LEU A 118 -5.49 16.20 14.24
N TRP A 119 -6.21 15.12 13.90
CA TRP A 119 -5.74 14.15 12.91
C TRP A 119 -5.74 14.68 11.48
N SER A 120 -6.54 15.70 11.15
CA SER A 120 -6.47 16.38 9.85
C SER A 120 -5.11 17.01 9.64
N THR A 121 -4.59 17.75 10.63
CA THR A 121 -3.24 18.32 10.58
C THR A 121 -2.18 17.23 10.44
N LYS A 122 -2.33 16.10 11.14
CA LYS A 122 -1.40 14.96 10.99
C LYS A 122 -1.47 14.30 9.61
N CYS A 123 -2.64 14.24 8.99
CA CYS A 123 -2.78 13.77 7.60
C CYS A 123 -2.10 14.73 6.63
N GLU A 124 -2.29 16.04 6.79
CA GLU A 124 -1.64 17.06 5.96
C GLU A 124 -0.12 16.99 6.08
N GLU A 125 0.42 16.89 7.30
CA GLU A 125 1.86 16.68 7.55
C GLU A 125 2.38 15.40 6.87
N LEU A 126 1.63 14.30 6.94
CA LEU A 126 2.02 13.01 6.36
C LEU A 126 1.98 13.02 4.83
N TRP A 127 0.97 13.67 4.25
CA TRP A 127 0.72 13.72 2.82
C TRP A 127 1.54 14.80 2.11
N LEU A 128 2.16 15.70 2.85
CA LEU A 128 3.04 16.73 2.29
C LEU A 128 4.19 16.08 1.50
N GLY A 129 4.30 16.47 0.23
CA GLY A 129 5.33 15.96 -0.68
C GLY A 129 5.14 14.50 -1.11
N LYS A 130 3.94 13.93 -0.90
CA LYS A 130 3.59 12.60 -1.42
C LYS A 130 3.01 12.73 -2.82
N ALA A 131 3.56 11.96 -3.75
CA ALA A 131 3.11 11.85 -5.12
C ALA A 131 1.75 11.16 -5.25
N HIS A 132 1.44 10.18 -4.39
CA HIS A 132 0.15 9.50 -4.41
C HIS A 132 -0.43 9.33 -3.02
N ILE A 133 -1.70 9.67 -2.86
CA ILE A 133 -2.43 9.44 -1.61
C ILE A 133 -3.41 8.28 -1.84
N PRO A 134 -3.39 7.21 -1.01
CA PRO A 134 -4.24 6.04 -1.24
C PRO A 134 -5.74 6.39 -1.27
N ARG A 135 -6.47 5.94 -2.28
CA ARG A 135 -7.92 6.21 -2.40
C ARG A 135 -8.72 5.72 -1.20
N SER A 136 -8.29 4.63 -0.57
CA SER A 136 -8.90 4.10 0.66
C SER A 136 -8.85 5.07 1.85
N SER A 137 -7.86 5.97 1.91
CA SER A 137 -7.77 7.00 2.96
C SER A 137 -8.58 8.26 2.65
N GLN A 138 -9.07 8.41 1.42
CA GLN A 138 -9.84 9.56 0.95
C GLN A 138 -11.37 9.31 0.92
N VAL A 139 -11.83 8.15 1.38
CA VAL A 139 -13.26 7.80 1.41
C VAL A 139 -14.04 8.80 2.28
N ARG A 140 -15.17 9.29 1.77
CA ARG A 140 -16.03 10.22 2.51
C ARG A 140 -16.58 9.55 3.78
N GLY A 141 -16.57 10.30 4.89
CA GLY A 141 -17.05 9.82 6.19
C GLY A 141 -16.03 9.00 6.99
N LEU A 142 -14.82 8.80 6.46
CA LEU A 142 -13.74 8.16 7.19
C LEU A 142 -13.17 9.11 8.26
N SER A 143 -12.92 8.61 9.47
CA SER A 143 -12.21 9.40 10.48
C SER A 143 -10.79 9.70 10.01
N LYS A 144 -10.24 10.84 10.43
CA LYS A 144 -8.92 11.28 10.02
C LYS A 144 -7.81 10.43 10.64
N SER A 145 -8.02 9.89 11.83
CA SER A 145 -7.13 8.88 12.42
C SER A 145 -7.06 7.60 11.58
N THR A 146 -8.19 7.16 11.04
CA THR A 146 -8.26 5.99 10.14
C THR A 146 -7.61 6.31 8.80
N ALA A 147 -7.86 7.50 8.24
CA ALA A 147 -7.20 7.98 7.01
C ALA A 147 -5.67 7.96 7.15
N TYR A 148 -5.17 8.48 8.27
CA TYR A 148 -3.75 8.46 8.61
C TYR A 148 -3.21 7.02 8.67
N SER A 149 -3.89 6.14 9.42
CA SER A 149 -3.48 4.74 9.57
C SER A 149 -3.43 4.01 8.22
N LEU A 150 -4.47 4.15 7.39
CA LEU A 150 -4.51 3.56 6.05
C LEU A 150 -3.36 4.08 5.17
N SER A 151 -3.06 5.38 5.25
CA SER A 151 -1.96 5.99 4.48
C SER A 151 -0.59 5.46 4.91
N VAL A 152 -0.35 5.32 6.22
CA VAL A 152 0.90 4.73 6.75
C VAL A 152 1.04 3.26 6.38
N MET A 153 -0.07 2.49 6.41
CA MET A 153 -0.05 1.09 6.01
C MET A 153 0.23 0.93 4.52
N ASP A 154 -0.41 1.73 3.66
CA ASP A 154 -0.16 1.69 2.22
C ASP A 154 1.27 2.12 1.87
N GLY A 155 1.77 3.19 2.49
CA GLY A 155 3.12 3.72 2.23
C GLY A 155 4.26 2.76 2.62
N LYS A 156 3.96 1.70 3.36
CA LYS A 156 4.91 0.62 3.71
C LYS A 156 4.82 -0.59 2.78
N ARG A 157 3.87 -0.61 1.84
CA ARG A 157 3.74 -1.70 0.88
C ARG A 157 4.84 -1.61 -0.18
N ASP A 158 5.37 -2.77 -0.53
CA ASP A 158 6.30 -2.99 -1.62
C ASP A 158 5.66 -3.71 -2.82
N ARG A 159 4.52 -4.37 -2.57
CA ARG A 159 3.79 -5.16 -3.57
C ARG A 159 2.75 -4.32 -4.32
N ILE A 160 2.93 -4.19 -5.62
CA ILE A 160 1.95 -3.55 -6.50
C ILE A 160 0.77 -4.48 -6.76
N THR A 161 -0.42 -3.91 -6.86
CA THR A 161 -1.64 -4.62 -7.20
C THR A 161 -2.19 -4.13 -8.54
N LYS A 162 -3.18 -4.86 -9.06
CA LYS A 162 -3.87 -4.47 -10.29
C LYS A 162 -4.55 -3.10 -10.14
N TYR A 163 -5.09 -2.81 -8.97
CA TYR A 163 -5.71 -1.52 -8.69
C TYR A 163 -4.69 -0.38 -8.68
N ASP A 164 -3.48 -0.61 -8.15
CA ASP A 164 -2.41 0.40 -8.18
C ASP A 164 -1.99 0.73 -9.63
N LEU A 165 -1.91 -0.28 -10.50
CA LEU A 165 -1.63 -0.06 -11.93
C LEU A 165 -2.71 0.80 -12.60
N CYS A 166 -3.98 0.51 -12.30
CA CYS A 166 -5.13 1.17 -12.91
C CYS A 166 -5.48 2.54 -12.32
N ASP A 167 -5.10 2.82 -11.06
CA ASP A 167 -5.38 4.10 -10.39
C ASP A 167 -4.44 5.22 -10.88
N HIS A 168 -3.32 4.86 -11.51
CA HIS A 168 -2.30 5.81 -11.93
C HIS A 168 -2.16 5.90 -13.44
N VAL A 169 -1.84 7.11 -13.91
CA VAL A 169 -1.29 7.31 -15.25
C VAL A 169 0.21 7.11 -15.17
N TRP A 170 0.79 6.44 -16.17
CA TRP A 170 2.21 6.10 -16.16
C TRP A 170 2.93 6.80 -17.30
N GLU A 171 4.06 7.44 -17.00
CA GLU A 171 5.05 7.85 -18.00
C GLU A 171 5.91 6.66 -18.38
N PHE A 172 6.14 6.51 -19.68
CA PHE A 172 6.91 5.44 -20.28
C PHE A 172 8.01 6.01 -21.15
N HIS A 173 9.21 5.45 -21.00
CA HIS A 173 10.32 5.70 -21.91
C HIS A 173 11.25 4.48 -21.99
N PHE A 174 12.01 4.40 -23.07
CA PHE A 174 13.07 3.42 -23.23
C PHE A 174 14.34 3.86 -22.51
N ASN A 175 15.14 2.89 -22.10
CA ASN A 175 16.47 3.12 -21.55
C ASN A 175 17.51 3.17 -22.67
N GLU A 176 18.73 3.58 -22.33
CA GLU A 176 19.83 3.69 -23.30
C GLU A 176 20.16 2.36 -23.98
N ALA A 177 19.99 1.24 -23.27
CA ALA A 177 20.21 -0.10 -23.78
C ALA A 177 19.17 -0.56 -24.81
N ALA A 178 18.08 0.20 -25.01
CA ALA A 178 17.09 -0.12 -26.03
C ALA A 178 17.67 0.07 -27.44
N PRO A 179 17.32 -0.82 -28.39
CA PRO A 179 17.69 -0.65 -29.80
C PRO A 179 17.34 0.74 -30.31
N GLU A 180 18.21 1.27 -31.19
CA GLU A 180 18.07 2.63 -31.74
C GLU A 180 16.71 2.88 -32.39
N TYR A 181 16.16 1.87 -33.07
CA TYR A 181 14.81 1.92 -33.63
C TYR A 181 13.77 2.37 -32.59
N TRP A 182 13.76 1.76 -31.40
CA TRP A 182 12.78 2.08 -30.34
C TRP A 182 13.05 3.44 -29.71
N ARG A 183 14.32 3.79 -29.48
CA ARG A 183 14.70 5.12 -28.98
C ARG A 183 14.29 6.22 -29.98
N ASN A 184 14.35 5.94 -31.28
CA ASN A 184 13.87 6.84 -32.31
C ASN A 184 12.34 6.95 -32.37
N LEU A 185 11.56 6.12 -31.68
CA LEU A 185 10.11 6.33 -31.52
C LEU A 185 9.78 7.07 -30.22
N ASP A 186 10.76 7.25 -29.34
CA ASP A 186 10.57 7.79 -28.01
C ASP A 186 10.79 9.32 -27.97
N PRO A 187 9.75 10.11 -27.62
CA PRO A 187 9.88 11.55 -27.45
C PRO A 187 10.94 11.97 -26.43
N TYR A 188 11.20 11.16 -25.39
CA TYR A 188 12.22 11.42 -24.38
C TYR A 188 13.63 11.51 -25.01
N TRP A 189 13.96 10.54 -25.87
CA TRP A 189 15.25 10.49 -26.56
C TRP A 189 15.36 11.51 -27.68
N LYS A 190 14.25 11.74 -28.41
CA LYS A 190 14.18 12.75 -29.47
C LYS A 190 14.17 14.18 -28.92
N ARG A 191 13.85 14.37 -27.63
CA ARG A 191 13.58 15.67 -27.00
C ARG A 191 12.51 16.47 -27.74
N THR A 192 11.51 15.77 -28.28
CA THR A 192 10.47 16.35 -29.13
C THR A 192 9.14 16.56 -28.41
N GLY A 193 9.01 16.14 -27.15
CA GLY A 193 7.75 16.26 -26.41
C GLY A 193 7.80 15.63 -25.01
N PRO A 194 6.66 15.61 -24.30
CA PRO A 194 6.55 14.93 -23.02
C PRO A 194 6.76 13.41 -23.17
N PRO A 195 7.14 12.70 -22.09
CA PRO A 195 7.21 11.24 -22.11
C PRO A 195 5.87 10.62 -22.50
N MET A 196 5.92 9.44 -23.12
CA MET A 196 4.71 8.74 -23.55
C MET A 196 3.88 8.31 -22.35
N ARG A 197 2.54 8.40 -22.44
CA ARG A 197 1.66 7.96 -21.36
C ARG A 197 1.03 6.60 -21.60
N ARG A 198 0.82 5.87 -20.52
CA ARG A 198 0.27 4.51 -20.51
C ARG A 198 -0.83 4.41 -19.46
N TYR A 199 -1.90 3.73 -19.83
CA TYR A 199 -3.08 3.54 -19.00
C TYR A 199 -3.35 2.05 -18.88
N PHE A 200 -3.41 1.55 -17.65
CA PHE A 200 -3.70 0.14 -17.37
C PHE A 200 -5.18 -0.01 -17.04
N HIS A 201 -5.81 -1.05 -17.57
CA HIS A 201 -7.24 -1.29 -17.41
C HIS A 201 -7.51 -2.56 -16.60
N LEU A 202 -8.67 -2.60 -15.93
CA LEU A 202 -9.04 -3.74 -15.10
C LEU A 202 -9.33 -5.01 -15.89
N ASP A 203 -9.51 -4.95 -17.20
CA ASP A 203 -9.64 -6.12 -18.07
C ASP A 203 -8.28 -6.76 -18.40
N GLY A 204 -7.16 -6.13 -18.01
CA GLY A 204 -5.81 -6.58 -18.32
C GLY A 204 -5.23 -5.96 -19.59
N SER A 205 -5.96 -5.08 -20.27
CA SER A 205 -5.45 -4.30 -21.40
C SER A 205 -4.65 -3.08 -20.94
N GLN A 206 -3.82 -2.55 -21.83
CA GLN A 206 -3.08 -1.32 -21.67
C GLN A 206 -3.25 -0.47 -22.92
N THR A 207 -3.57 0.81 -22.75
CA THR A 207 -3.70 1.77 -23.84
C THR A 207 -2.66 2.87 -23.75
N ALA A 208 -2.47 3.60 -24.85
CA ALA A 208 -1.57 4.73 -24.97
C ALA A 208 -2.33 5.96 -25.52
N GLU A 209 -1.67 7.12 -25.53
CA GLU A 209 -2.22 8.33 -26.16
C GLU A 209 -2.32 8.17 -27.69
N PRO A 210 -3.28 8.85 -28.35
CA PRO A 210 -3.37 8.88 -29.81
C PRO A 210 -2.08 9.41 -30.43
N GLY A 211 -1.53 8.69 -31.41
CA GLY A 211 -0.26 9.05 -32.05
C GLY A 211 0.97 8.39 -31.44
N ASP A 212 0.80 7.52 -30.43
CA ASP A 212 1.87 6.65 -29.95
C ASP A 212 2.23 5.58 -31.00
N GLU A 213 3.41 5.72 -31.59
CA GLU A 213 3.90 4.80 -32.63
C GLU A 213 4.55 3.53 -32.05
N VAL A 214 4.85 3.48 -30.74
CA VAL A 214 5.59 2.37 -30.11
C VAL A 214 4.76 1.09 -30.06
N TRP A 215 3.45 1.20 -29.84
CA TRP A 215 2.57 0.04 -29.87
C TRP A 215 2.19 -0.40 -31.30
N GLY A 216 2.49 0.42 -32.32
CA GLY A 216 2.30 0.05 -33.72
C GLY A 216 0.87 -0.39 -34.09
N GLY A 217 -0.14 0.05 -33.34
CA GLY A 217 -1.53 -0.37 -33.51
C GLY A 217 -1.87 -1.77 -32.96
N HIS A 218 -0.96 -2.41 -32.23
CA HIS A 218 -1.22 -3.68 -31.55
C HIS A 218 -1.84 -3.46 -30.17
N GLU A 219 -2.78 -4.35 -29.82
CA GLU A 219 -3.28 -4.45 -28.46
C GLU A 219 -2.14 -4.79 -27.50
N SER A 220 -2.10 -4.09 -26.36
CA SER A 220 -1.17 -4.36 -25.27
C SER A 220 -1.93 -4.94 -24.10
N CYS A 221 -1.44 -6.04 -23.55
CA CYS A 221 -1.98 -6.67 -22.36
C CYS A 221 -0.90 -6.75 -21.28
N TYR A 222 -1.30 -6.64 -20.02
CA TYR A 222 -0.41 -6.80 -18.89
C TYR A 222 -0.83 -7.95 -17.97
N SER A 223 0.14 -8.46 -17.23
CA SER A 223 -0.08 -9.45 -16.18
C SER A 223 0.80 -9.13 -14.97
N ILE A 224 0.28 -9.43 -13.79
CA ILE A 224 1.02 -9.41 -12.53
C ILE A 224 1.28 -10.86 -12.17
N VAL A 225 2.54 -11.26 -12.12
CA VAL A 225 2.93 -12.64 -11.79
C VAL A 225 3.44 -12.64 -10.37
N THR A 226 2.78 -13.41 -9.51
CA THR A 226 3.26 -13.70 -8.15
C THR A 226 3.49 -15.19 -8.03
N SER A 227 4.73 -15.60 -7.77
CA SER A 227 5.07 -16.98 -7.49
C SER A 227 5.49 -17.14 -6.04
N PHE A 228 5.23 -18.31 -5.48
CA PHE A 228 5.54 -18.64 -4.10
C PHE A 228 6.54 -19.79 -4.05
N VAL A 229 7.45 -19.75 -3.08
CA VAL A 229 8.18 -20.92 -2.59
C VAL A 229 7.38 -21.49 -1.41
N GLY A 230 7.59 -22.76 -1.08
CA GLY A 230 6.96 -23.43 0.06
C GLY A 230 6.90 -22.56 1.33
N GLU A 231 5.91 -22.83 2.18
CA GLU A 231 5.52 -21.99 3.33
C GLU A 231 4.89 -20.64 2.95
N GLY A 232 4.44 -20.43 1.71
CA GLY A 232 3.73 -19.22 1.30
C GLY A 232 4.62 -17.98 1.16
N LYS A 233 5.95 -18.16 1.13
CA LYS A 233 6.90 -17.07 0.89
C LYS A 233 6.91 -16.69 -0.59
N ILE A 234 6.74 -15.42 -0.90
CA ILE A 234 6.79 -14.95 -2.29
C ILE A 234 8.21 -15.12 -2.83
N ARG A 235 8.34 -15.83 -3.95
CA ARG A 235 9.59 -16.00 -4.70
C ARG A 235 9.83 -14.83 -5.64
N GLU A 236 8.81 -14.52 -6.42
CA GLU A 236 8.87 -13.48 -7.44
C GLU A 236 7.54 -12.75 -7.48
N HIS A 237 7.59 -11.43 -7.61
CA HIS A 237 6.45 -10.58 -7.86
C HIS A 237 6.86 -9.53 -8.90
N TYR A 238 6.29 -9.59 -10.10
CA TYR A 238 6.66 -8.72 -11.21
C TYR A 238 5.49 -8.39 -12.12
N VAL A 239 5.63 -7.30 -12.87
CA VAL A 239 4.70 -6.91 -13.93
C VAL A 239 5.31 -7.26 -15.28
N ARG A 240 4.49 -7.76 -16.21
CA ARG A 240 4.90 -8.06 -17.58
C ARG A 240 3.88 -7.52 -18.55
N ILE A 241 4.38 -6.84 -19.59
CA ILE A 241 3.58 -6.37 -20.71
C ILE A 241 3.81 -7.28 -21.91
N ASN A 242 2.76 -7.84 -22.49
CA ASN A 242 2.82 -8.79 -23.58
C ASN A 242 3.88 -9.88 -23.34
N ARG A 243 4.77 -10.09 -24.32
CA ARG A 243 5.91 -11.01 -24.23
C ARG A 243 7.22 -10.30 -23.87
N TRP A 244 7.17 -9.02 -23.51
CA TRP A 244 8.35 -8.21 -23.19
C TRP A 244 9.01 -8.69 -21.88
N PRO A 245 10.27 -8.31 -21.61
CA PRO A 245 10.95 -8.69 -20.38
C PRO A 245 10.17 -8.25 -19.13
N ARG A 246 10.23 -9.08 -18.08
CA ARG A 246 9.62 -8.76 -16.79
C ARG A 246 10.20 -7.46 -16.20
N MET A 247 9.36 -6.71 -15.52
CA MET A 247 9.75 -5.49 -14.80
C MET A 247 9.82 -5.72 -13.31
N SER A 248 10.90 -5.27 -12.69
CA SER A 248 10.92 -5.06 -11.23
C SER A 248 10.05 -3.87 -10.88
N VAL A 249 9.43 -3.91 -9.71
CA VAL A 249 8.57 -2.84 -9.20
C VAL A 249 9.19 -2.28 -7.93
N LEU A 250 9.17 -0.96 -7.81
CA LEU A 250 9.72 -0.23 -6.68
C LEU A 250 8.69 0.81 -6.21
N ARG A 251 8.42 0.83 -4.89
CA ARG A 251 7.73 1.95 -4.24
C ARG A 251 8.76 2.96 -3.75
N LYS A 252 8.59 4.23 -4.10
CA LYS A 252 9.46 5.33 -3.65
C LYS A 252 8.97 5.94 -2.34
N GLN A 253 9.82 6.73 -1.68
CA GLN A 253 9.52 7.36 -0.38
C GLN A 253 8.42 8.42 -0.46
N ASP A 254 8.28 9.05 -1.62
CA ASP A 254 7.19 9.97 -1.96
C ASP A 254 5.88 9.23 -2.30
N TRP A 255 5.83 7.90 -2.14
CA TRP A 255 4.69 7.06 -2.46
C TRP A 255 4.37 6.93 -3.95
N SER A 256 5.25 7.39 -4.85
CA SER A 256 5.21 7.04 -6.27
C SER A 256 5.66 5.59 -6.51
N TRP A 257 5.30 5.06 -7.67
CA TRP A 257 5.70 3.75 -8.15
C TRP A 257 6.62 3.88 -9.37
N GLU A 258 7.57 2.98 -9.46
CA GLU A 258 8.40 2.79 -10.64
C GLU A 258 8.40 1.32 -11.03
N MET A 259 8.27 1.04 -12.33
CA MET A 259 8.44 -0.29 -12.88
C MET A 259 9.48 -0.23 -13.98
N SER A 260 10.54 -1.01 -13.88
CA SER A 260 11.64 -0.92 -14.84
C SER A 260 12.29 -2.27 -15.10
N ASN A 261 12.95 -2.35 -16.24
CA ASN A 261 13.90 -3.40 -16.57
C ASN A 261 15.06 -2.77 -17.34
N TYR A 262 15.91 -3.60 -17.94
CA TYR A 262 17.06 -3.09 -18.69
C TYR A 262 16.69 -2.33 -19.98
N LEU A 263 15.50 -2.54 -20.55
CA LEU A 263 15.08 -1.92 -21.82
C LEU A 263 14.24 -0.65 -21.64
N PHE A 264 13.38 -0.58 -20.62
CA PHE A 264 12.42 0.51 -20.47
C PHE A 264 12.00 0.72 -19.03
N CYS A 265 11.40 1.87 -18.78
CA CYS A 265 10.93 2.32 -17.49
C CYS A 265 9.50 2.87 -17.58
N TYR A 266 8.73 2.65 -16.52
CA TYR A 266 7.45 3.25 -16.22
C TYR A 266 7.57 3.98 -14.89
N SER A 267 7.18 5.24 -14.84
CA SER A 267 7.05 6.02 -13.61
C SER A 267 5.61 6.48 -13.44
N SER A 268 5.03 6.32 -12.26
CA SER A 268 3.69 6.81 -12.00
C SER A 268 3.69 8.34 -11.92
N ILE A 269 2.74 8.98 -12.61
CA ILE A 269 2.59 10.43 -12.61
C ILE A 269 1.93 10.84 -11.30
N PRO A 270 2.51 11.76 -10.50
CA PRO A 270 1.92 12.23 -9.26
C PRO A 270 0.46 12.67 -9.43
N ASP A 271 -0.35 12.40 -8.40
CA ASP A 271 -1.71 12.95 -8.31
C ASP A 271 -1.62 14.48 -8.38
N ALA A 272 -2.55 15.12 -9.11
CA ALA A 272 -2.62 16.57 -9.11
C ALA A 272 -2.85 17.07 -7.67
N ASP A 273 -2.01 18.00 -7.20
CA ASP A 273 -2.09 18.59 -5.87
C ASP A 273 -3.53 19.07 -5.61
N ASN A 274 -4.20 18.36 -4.71
CA ASN A 274 -5.50 18.61 -4.07
C ASN A 274 -6.24 19.88 -4.53
N GLY A 275 -7.14 19.75 -5.50
CA GLY A 275 -8.00 20.88 -5.88
C GLY A 275 -8.97 20.67 -7.03
N GLY A 276 -9.53 19.47 -7.22
CA GLY A 276 -10.56 19.31 -8.24
C GLY A 276 -10.88 17.86 -8.52
N THR A 277 -12.13 17.49 -8.23
CA THR A 277 -12.83 16.47 -8.99
C THR A 277 -12.68 16.77 -10.48
N ASP A 278 -11.87 15.99 -11.17
CA ASP A 278 -12.05 15.67 -12.59
C ASP A 278 -11.24 14.40 -12.87
N PHE A 279 -11.81 13.26 -12.45
CA PHE A 279 -11.68 12.09 -13.29
C PHE A 279 -12.24 12.49 -14.66
N PRO A 280 -11.54 12.28 -15.79
CA PRO A 280 -12.23 12.24 -17.06
C PRO A 280 -13.22 11.08 -16.99
N ALA A 281 -14.47 11.41 -16.68
CA ALA A 281 -15.59 10.57 -16.99
C ALA A 281 -15.46 10.23 -18.48
N LYS A 282 -15.36 8.92 -18.77
CA LYS A 282 -15.51 8.33 -20.10
C LYS A 282 -14.34 8.66 -21.06
N LEU A 283 -13.35 7.76 -21.09
CA LEU A 283 -13.00 7.23 -22.40
C LEU A 283 -14.19 6.37 -22.83
N GLY A 284 -15.03 6.99 -23.66
CA GLY A 284 -16.11 6.31 -24.34
C GLY A 284 -15.57 5.07 -25.05
N ALA A 285 -16.44 4.06 -25.11
CA ALA A 285 -16.30 2.84 -25.89
C ALA A 285 -15.39 3.06 -27.10
N CYS A 286 -14.26 2.36 -27.12
CA CYS A 286 -13.49 2.16 -28.34
C CYS A 286 -14.41 1.39 -29.30
N PRO A 287 -14.90 1.97 -30.42
CA PRO A 287 -15.79 1.27 -31.31
C PRO A 287 -14.97 0.50 -32.34
N TYR A 288 -14.09 -0.39 -31.88
CA TYR A 288 -13.38 -1.33 -32.76
C TYR A 288 -13.10 -2.64 -32.02
N ILE A 289 -14.13 -3.20 -31.37
CA ILE A 289 -14.18 -4.64 -31.15
C ILE A 289 -15.53 -5.10 -31.70
N GLY A 290 -15.49 -5.58 -32.95
CA GLY A 290 -16.64 -6.19 -33.60
C GLY A 290 -16.57 -6.08 -35.12
N GLN A 291 -15.92 -7.04 -35.76
CA GLN A 291 -16.55 -8.01 -36.68
C GLN A 291 -15.51 -8.65 -37.62
N CYS A 292 -15.55 -9.99 -37.65
CA CYS A 292 -14.97 -10.94 -38.62
C CYS A 292 -13.45 -11.20 -38.58
#